data_AF-A0A6G6X2F7-F1
#
_entry.id   AF-A0A6G6X2F7-F1
#
_cell.length_a   1.000
_cell.length_b   1.000
_cell.length_c   1.000
_cell.angle_alpha   90.00
_cell.angle_beta   90.00
_cell.angle_gamma   90.00
#
_symmetry.space_group_name_H-M   'P 1'
#
loop_
_entity.id
_entity.type
_entity.pdbx_description
1 polymer ?
#
loop_
_entity_poly.entity_id
_entity_poly.type
_entity_poly.pdbx_seq_one_letter_code
_entity_poly.pdbx_strand_id
1 'polypeptide(L)'
;MIALARSSAVKDFMQNRRGMRKLAERFVAGSDAAAAVDTALQLLDKKNIRTSFYYLGEYVDRLELVQENVDQKLAIAGRLTDEALDVHVSVDPTQIGLQTDPDQVGPRARTIGRAITRASAGKPGLHCLMLDMEDASVVDFTLALHDDLRRLELPAAITLQAYLRRTERDVERLIAAGAKVRLVKGAFVGSREVAFTSEAEIKANYRKLVGLMLSAQARASGFYPIIATHDDRIQAEAIALARKNGWPQGAYEFEMLLGVRSDVAEALARQGERVRLYVPFGCDWWPYAIRRIGENPANGMLLARSLLSRR
;
A
#
# COMPACT_ATOMS: atom_id res chain seq x y z
N MET A 1 23.10 -2.18 -5.79
CA MET A 1 22.09 -1.11 -5.66
C MET A 1 21.72 -0.79 -4.21
N ILE A 2 21.56 -1.78 -3.32
CA ILE A 2 21.31 -1.54 -1.88
C ILE A 2 22.44 -0.70 -1.22
N ALA A 3 23.70 -0.91 -1.60
CA ALA A 3 24.83 -0.10 -1.12
C ALA A 3 24.79 1.38 -1.57
N LEU A 4 24.30 1.67 -2.78
CA LEU A 4 24.10 3.06 -3.25
C LEU A 4 22.89 3.73 -2.59
N ALA A 5 21.87 2.96 -2.20
CA ALA A 5 20.68 3.47 -1.51
C ALA A 5 20.97 3.86 -0.05
N ARG A 6 22.01 3.27 0.57
CA ARG A 6 22.40 3.49 1.97
C ARG A 6 23.46 4.58 2.19
N SER A 7 24.06 5.12 1.13
CA SER A 7 25.05 6.19 1.25
C SER A 7 24.35 7.56 1.31
N SER A 8 24.50 8.27 2.44
CA SER A 8 23.97 9.63 2.63
C SER A 8 24.52 10.61 1.59
N ALA A 9 25.81 10.56 1.28
CA ALA A 9 26.42 11.41 0.26
C ALA A 9 25.85 11.15 -1.16
N VAL A 10 25.54 9.91 -1.51
CA VAL A 10 24.89 9.56 -2.79
C VAL A 10 23.43 9.96 -2.78
N LYS A 11 22.72 9.78 -1.65
CA LYS A 11 21.34 10.23 -1.45
C LYS A 11 21.25 11.74 -1.68
N ASP A 12 22.06 12.54 -0.99
CA ASP A 12 22.05 14.01 -1.09
C ASP A 12 22.48 14.49 -2.48
N PHE A 13 23.49 13.85 -3.08
CA PHE A 13 23.96 14.17 -4.43
C PHE A 13 22.90 13.89 -5.50
N MET A 14 22.12 12.81 -5.34
CA MET A 14 21.13 12.39 -6.33
C MET A 14 19.76 13.06 -6.13
N GLN A 15 19.34 13.31 -4.88
CA GLN A 15 18.10 14.03 -4.56
C GLN A 15 18.06 15.44 -5.18
N ASN A 16 19.23 16.08 -5.32
CA ASN A 16 19.37 17.45 -5.82
C ASN A 16 19.51 17.58 -7.35
N ARG A 17 19.49 16.47 -8.12
CA ARG A 17 19.57 16.52 -9.60
C ARG A 17 18.19 16.55 -10.25
N ARG A 18 17.87 17.64 -10.98
CA ARG A 18 16.61 17.82 -11.74
C ARG A 18 16.22 16.63 -12.63
N GLY A 19 17.18 15.98 -13.30
CA GLY A 19 16.91 14.83 -14.18
C GLY A 19 16.46 13.58 -13.42
N MET A 20 17.05 13.31 -12.25
CA MET A 20 16.65 12.19 -11.39
C MET A 20 15.32 12.47 -10.68
N ARG A 21 15.04 13.74 -10.34
CA ARG A 21 13.75 14.15 -9.78
C ARG A 21 12.60 13.88 -10.75
N LYS A 22 12.75 14.21 -12.04
CA LYS A 22 11.73 13.89 -13.07
C LYS A 22 11.46 12.40 -13.25
N LEU A 23 12.48 11.56 -13.07
CA LEU A 23 12.30 10.10 -13.10
C LEU A 23 11.59 9.59 -11.84
N ALA A 24 11.90 10.18 -10.69
CA ALA A 24 11.27 9.88 -9.41
C ALA A 24 9.80 10.31 -9.33
N GLU A 25 9.46 11.45 -9.94
CA GLU A 25 8.08 11.97 -10.08
C GLU A 25 7.14 10.96 -10.78
N ARG A 26 7.66 9.93 -11.45
CA ARG A 26 6.86 8.82 -11.99
C ARG A 26 6.39 7.82 -10.94
N PHE A 27 7.10 7.72 -9.82
CA PHE A 27 6.89 6.71 -8.77
C PHE A 27 6.54 7.32 -7.41
N VAL A 28 6.69 8.64 -7.24
CA VAL A 28 6.48 9.37 -5.99
C VAL A 28 5.72 10.66 -6.28
N ALA A 29 4.64 10.90 -5.52
CA ALA A 29 3.75 12.04 -5.68
C ALA A 29 4.20 13.25 -4.86
N GLY A 30 5.38 13.78 -5.20
CA GLY A 30 5.92 14.99 -4.57
C GLY A 30 6.48 14.78 -3.17
N SER A 31 6.83 15.90 -2.52
CA SER A 31 7.59 15.95 -1.28
C SER A 31 6.74 15.99 -0.01
N ASP A 32 5.44 16.28 -0.12
CA ASP A 32 4.55 16.52 1.02
C ASP A 32 3.12 16.06 0.73
N ALA A 33 2.28 16.12 1.76
CA ALA A 33 0.89 15.70 1.70
C ALA A 33 0.05 16.49 0.67
N ALA A 34 0.34 17.79 0.44
CA ALA A 34 -0.41 18.60 -0.51
C ALA A 34 -0.15 18.13 -1.95
N ALA A 35 1.11 17.95 -2.33
CA ALA A 35 1.47 17.43 -3.65
C ALA A 35 0.94 16.01 -3.89
N ALA A 36 0.90 15.19 -2.84
CA ALA A 36 0.32 13.86 -2.91
C ALA A 36 -1.19 13.91 -3.19
N VAL A 37 -1.92 14.80 -2.50
CA VAL A 37 -3.35 15.03 -2.67
C VAL A 37 -3.67 15.54 -4.08
N ASP A 38 -2.89 16.49 -4.61
CA ASP A 38 -3.05 16.98 -5.99
C ASP A 38 -2.92 15.83 -7.00
N THR A 39 -1.97 14.93 -6.78
CA THR A 39 -1.79 13.73 -7.63
C THR A 39 -3.00 12.80 -7.53
N ALA A 40 -3.54 12.59 -6.32
CA ALA A 40 -4.71 11.76 -6.12
C ALA A 40 -5.97 12.34 -6.77
N LEU A 41 -6.18 13.65 -6.69
CA LEU A 41 -7.27 14.34 -7.36
C LEU A 41 -7.17 14.17 -8.88
N GLN A 42 -5.98 14.33 -9.46
CA GLN A 42 -5.77 14.13 -10.89
C GLN A 42 -6.01 12.68 -11.34
N LEU A 43 -5.59 11.70 -10.54
CA LEU A 43 -5.84 10.28 -10.82
C LEU A 43 -7.33 9.95 -10.78
N LEU A 44 -8.04 10.48 -9.78
CA LEU A 44 -9.46 10.24 -9.62
C LEU A 44 -10.27 10.90 -10.74
N ASP A 45 -10.04 12.18 -10.99
CA ASP A 45 -10.75 12.98 -11.99
C ASP A 45 -10.54 12.44 -13.42
N LYS A 46 -9.28 12.21 -13.80
CA LYS A 46 -8.95 11.89 -15.20
C LYS A 46 -9.04 10.41 -15.54
N LYS A 47 -8.94 9.53 -14.53
CA LYS A 47 -8.77 8.09 -14.75
C LYS A 47 -9.70 7.22 -13.89
N ASN A 48 -10.51 7.81 -13.00
CA ASN A 48 -11.29 7.08 -12.01
C ASN A 48 -10.43 6.12 -11.15
N ILE A 49 -9.18 6.52 -10.87
CA ILE A 49 -8.22 5.74 -10.08
C ILE A 49 -8.10 6.37 -8.70
N ARG A 50 -8.24 5.54 -7.67
CA ARG A 50 -8.16 5.94 -6.25
C ARG A 50 -6.72 5.86 -5.75
N THR A 51 -6.50 6.33 -4.53
CA THR A 51 -5.14 6.41 -3.97
C THR A 51 -5.02 5.73 -2.61
N SER A 52 -3.93 5.00 -2.40
CA SER A 52 -3.43 4.60 -1.08
C SER A 52 -2.16 5.39 -0.80
N PHE A 53 -2.23 6.38 0.08
CA PHE A 53 -1.08 7.20 0.42
C PHE A 53 -0.10 6.46 1.31
N TYR A 54 1.19 6.63 1.05
CA TYR A 54 2.25 6.16 1.93
C TYR A 54 3.34 7.23 2.06
N TYR A 55 3.59 7.68 3.27
CA TYR A 55 4.68 8.63 3.50
C TYR A 55 6.01 7.88 3.51
N LEU A 56 6.96 8.37 2.71
CA LEU A 56 8.32 7.90 2.63
C LEU A 56 9.14 8.50 3.77
N GLY A 57 9.07 7.85 4.92
CA GLY A 57 9.86 8.12 6.11
C GLY A 57 10.38 6.84 6.75
N GLU A 58 10.92 5.93 5.94
CA GLU A 58 11.53 4.66 6.39
C GLU A 58 12.78 4.91 7.26
N TYR A 59 13.14 3.97 8.14
CA TYR A 59 14.26 4.05 9.11
C TYR A 59 14.03 5.05 10.26
N VAL A 60 12.91 4.87 10.97
CA VAL A 60 12.55 5.68 12.12
C VAL A 60 13.27 5.18 13.38
N ASP A 61 14.47 5.70 13.63
CA ASP A 61 15.29 5.39 14.81
C ASP A 61 15.21 6.47 15.92
N ARG A 62 14.46 7.55 15.67
CA ARG A 62 14.30 8.69 16.58
C ARG A 62 12.85 9.13 16.68
N LEU A 63 12.45 9.63 17.86
CA LEU A 63 11.07 10.04 18.14
C LEU A 63 10.59 11.20 17.27
N GLU A 64 11.48 12.11 16.86
CA GLU A 64 11.12 13.22 15.98
C GLU A 64 10.67 12.71 14.60
N LEU A 65 11.31 11.65 14.10
CA LEU A 65 10.93 11.01 12.83
C LEU A 65 9.63 10.22 12.97
N VAL A 66 9.35 9.64 14.15
CA VAL A 66 8.03 9.03 14.44
C VAL A 66 6.95 10.11 14.36
N GLN A 67 7.19 11.26 15.00
CA GLN A 67 6.22 12.35 15.04
C GLN A 67 5.96 12.90 13.64
N GLU A 68 6.99 13.14 12.84
CA GLU A 68 6.86 13.55 11.44
C GLU A 68 6.02 12.55 10.63
N ASN A 69 6.27 11.25 10.80
CA ASN A 69 5.48 10.19 10.14
C ASN A 69 4.00 10.22 10.51
N VAL A 70 3.69 10.52 11.78
CA VAL A 70 2.31 10.67 12.27
C VAL A 70 1.69 11.95 11.70
N ASP A 71 2.42 13.07 11.75
CA ASP A 71 1.94 14.38 11.29
C ASP A 71 1.62 14.38 9.80
N GLN A 72 2.44 13.74 8.97
CA GLN A 72 2.17 13.61 7.53
C GLN A 72 0.91 12.78 7.25
N LYS A 73 0.65 11.74 8.06
CA LYS A 73 -0.59 10.94 7.95
C LYS A 73 -1.81 11.75 8.40
N LEU A 74 -1.67 12.56 9.46
CA LEU A 74 -2.71 13.48 9.91
C LEU A 74 -2.97 14.60 8.88
N ALA A 75 -1.94 15.09 8.20
CA ALA A 75 -2.07 16.07 7.13
C ALA A 75 -2.88 15.50 5.96
N ILE A 76 -2.60 14.27 5.52
CA ILE A 76 -3.42 13.58 4.51
C ILE A 76 -4.86 13.43 4.99
N ALA A 77 -5.08 12.97 6.24
CA ALA A 77 -6.42 12.83 6.78
C ALA A 77 -7.17 14.19 6.81
N GLY A 78 -6.50 15.27 7.19
CA GLY A 78 -7.07 16.62 7.23
C GLY A 78 -7.59 17.07 5.86
N ARG A 79 -6.86 16.76 4.78
CA ARG A 79 -7.26 17.08 3.40
C ARG A 79 -8.53 16.35 2.94
N LEU A 80 -8.90 15.25 3.58
CA LEU A 80 -10.16 14.57 3.30
C LEU A 80 -11.38 15.39 3.71
N THR A 81 -11.24 16.45 4.50
CA THR A 81 -12.35 17.34 4.89
C THR A 81 -12.85 18.17 3.72
N ASP A 82 -11.95 18.65 2.88
CA ASP A 82 -12.29 19.59 1.79
C ASP A 82 -12.42 18.88 0.44
N GLU A 83 -11.72 17.76 0.26
CA GLU A 83 -11.62 17.09 -1.03
C GLU A 83 -12.60 15.90 -1.15
N ALA A 84 -13.12 15.67 -2.36
CA ALA A 84 -13.95 14.52 -2.68
C ALA A 84 -13.09 13.31 -3.08
N LEU A 85 -12.32 12.81 -2.13
CA LEU A 85 -11.41 11.68 -2.32
C LEU A 85 -12.02 10.35 -1.82
N ASP A 86 -11.36 9.25 -2.17
CA ASP A 86 -11.61 7.88 -1.67
C ASP A 86 -10.24 7.25 -1.45
N VAL A 87 -9.75 7.23 -0.21
CA VAL A 87 -8.32 6.98 0.07
C VAL A 87 -8.06 5.92 1.12
N HIS A 88 -6.93 5.25 0.98
CA HIS A 88 -6.29 4.59 2.12
C HIS A 88 -5.13 5.46 2.61
N VAL A 89 -4.90 5.47 3.91
CA VAL A 89 -3.68 6.01 4.52
C VAL A 89 -2.90 4.80 5.02
N SER A 90 -1.82 4.44 4.32
CA SER A 90 -0.99 3.29 4.69
C SER A 90 0.04 3.65 5.75
N VAL A 91 0.27 2.72 6.68
CA VAL A 91 1.22 2.88 7.78
C VAL A 91 1.88 1.55 8.10
N ASP A 92 3.20 1.58 8.22
CA ASP A 92 3.95 0.52 8.87
C ASP A 92 3.99 0.78 10.39
N PRO A 93 3.74 -0.22 11.25
CA PRO A 93 3.90 -0.08 12.69
C PRO A 93 5.26 0.50 13.12
N THR A 94 6.35 0.17 12.42
CA THR A 94 7.67 0.76 12.69
C THR A 94 7.73 2.25 12.42
N GLN A 95 7.00 2.77 11.41
CA GLN A 95 6.93 4.20 11.12
C GLN A 95 6.28 5.01 12.25
N ILE A 96 5.45 4.37 13.08
CA ILE A 96 4.75 5.01 14.20
C ILE A 96 5.30 4.56 15.57
N GLY A 97 6.49 3.96 15.57
CA GLY A 97 7.31 3.80 16.77
C GLY A 97 7.41 2.39 17.34
N LEU A 98 7.10 1.32 16.57
CA LEU A 98 7.24 -0.05 17.08
C LEU A 98 8.67 -0.37 17.57
N GLN A 99 9.71 0.26 17.02
CA GLN A 99 11.10 0.05 17.45
C GLN A 99 11.56 1.01 18.53
N THR A 100 10.96 2.19 18.63
CA THR A 100 11.43 3.28 19.51
C THR A 100 10.60 3.39 20.78
N ASP A 101 9.29 3.24 20.66
CA ASP A 101 8.30 3.45 21.72
C ASP A 101 7.03 2.65 21.43
N PRO A 102 7.07 1.31 21.63
CA PRO A 102 6.01 0.37 21.24
C PRO A 102 4.66 0.68 21.88
N ASP A 103 4.66 1.15 23.13
CA ASP A 103 3.44 1.43 23.89
C ASP A 103 2.63 2.59 23.29
N GLN A 104 3.29 3.48 22.55
CA GLN A 104 2.64 4.60 21.87
C GLN A 104 2.17 4.29 20.45
N VAL A 105 2.48 3.11 19.88
CA VAL A 105 2.00 2.72 18.55
C VAL A 105 0.47 2.64 18.50
N GLY A 106 -0.15 2.02 19.51
CA GLY A 106 -1.61 1.93 19.65
C GLY A 106 -2.27 3.32 19.72
N PRO A 107 -1.87 4.18 20.68
CA PRO A 107 -2.32 5.58 20.74
C PRO A 107 -2.16 6.35 19.43
N ARG A 108 -1.00 6.27 18.75
CA ARG A 108 -0.74 6.96 17.48
C ARG A 108 -1.66 6.45 16.35
N ALA A 109 -1.80 5.13 16.21
CA ALA A 109 -2.69 4.53 15.22
C ALA A 109 -4.16 4.93 15.46
N ARG A 110 -4.61 4.95 16.73
CA ARG A 110 -5.96 5.40 17.10
C ARG A 110 -6.17 6.88 16.75
N THR A 111 -5.17 7.74 17.00
CA THR A 111 -5.22 9.16 16.63
C THR A 111 -5.41 9.34 15.13
N ILE A 112 -4.62 8.62 14.31
CA ILE A 112 -4.75 8.64 12.84
C ILE A 112 -6.13 8.11 12.40
N GLY A 113 -6.57 6.97 12.95
CA GLY A 113 -7.87 6.39 12.62
C GLY A 113 -9.05 7.32 12.96
N ARG A 114 -8.99 8.02 14.10
CA ARG A 114 -9.99 9.03 14.48
C ARG A 114 -9.97 10.23 13.55
N ALA A 115 -8.79 10.69 13.12
CA ALA A 115 -8.67 11.79 12.16
C ALA A 115 -9.32 11.42 10.82
N ILE A 116 -9.05 10.22 10.30
CA ILE A 116 -9.69 9.71 9.07
C ILE A 116 -11.21 9.65 9.25
N THR A 117 -11.68 9.04 10.35
CA THR A 117 -13.13 8.92 10.65
C THR A 117 -13.83 10.27 10.62
N ARG A 118 -13.25 11.29 11.27
CA ARG A 118 -13.82 12.64 11.33
C ARG A 118 -13.82 13.31 9.97
N ALA A 119 -12.70 13.26 9.25
CA ALA A 119 -12.55 13.95 7.97
C ALA A 119 -13.37 13.30 6.85
N SER A 120 -13.62 11.99 6.91
CA SER A 120 -14.44 11.26 5.94
C SER A 120 -15.90 11.11 6.32
N ALA A 121 -16.36 11.73 7.43
CA ALA A 121 -17.72 11.58 7.91
C ALA A 121 -18.74 12.08 6.85
N GLY A 122 -19.69 11.22 6.49
CA GLY A 122 -20.71 11.53 5.46
C GLY A 122 -20.18 11.56 4.02
N LYS A 123 -18.90 11.23 3.79
CA LYS A 123 -18.31 11.18 2.45
C LYS A 123 -18.38 9.79 1.84
N PRO A 124 -18.64 9.66 0.52
CA PRO A 124 -18.54 8.38 -0.15
C PRO A 124 -17.07 7.91 -0.21
N GLY A 125 -16.88 6.62 -0.45
CA GLY A 125 -15.56 6.01 -0.60
C GLY A 125 -15.17 5.07 0.53
N LEU A 126 -14.06 4.37 0.34
CA LEU A 126 -13.51 3.44 1.31
C LEU A 126 -12.32 4.12 2.00
N HIS A 127 -12.61 4.91 3.02
CA HIS A 127 -11.59 5.61 3.79
C HIS A 127 -11.08 4.72 4.91
N CYS A 128 -9.79 4.39 4.94
CA CYS A 128 -9.24 3.60 6.04
C CYS A 128 -7.76 3.85 6.32
N LEU A 129 -7.37 3.59 7.56
CA LEU A 129 -5.99 3.34 7.96
C LEU A 129 -5.63 1.91 7.54
N MET A 130 -4.73 1.78 6.57
CA MET A 130 -4.22 0.50 6.12
C MET A 130 -2.95 0.18 6.89
N LEU A 131 -3.01 -0.84 7.74
CA LEU A 131 -1.83 -1.36 8.43
C LEU A 131 -1.04 -2.24 7.46
N ASP A 132 0.08 -1.72 7.00
CA ASP A 132 0.99 -2.46 6.14
C ASP A 132 1.74 -3.54 6.92
N MET A 133 2.09 -4.60 6.19
CA MET A 133 2.71 -5.78 6.77
C MET A 133 4.17 -5.82 6.39
N GLU A 134 4.99 -5.63 7.40
CA GLU A 134 6.45 -5.68 7.33
C GLU A 134 6.93 -7.14 7.39
N ASP A 135 8.08 -7.44 7.98
CA ASP A 135 8.58 -8.82 8.03
C ASP A 135 7.81 -9.71 9.03
N ALA A 136 8.10 -11.01 8.99
CA ALA A 136 7.39 -12.01 9.78
C ALA A 136 7.43 -11.78 11.31
N SER A 137 8.42 -11.03 11.82
CA SER A 137 8.57 -10.78 13.27
C SER A 137 7.48 -9.88 13.85
N VAL A 138 6.83 -9.05 13.03
CA VAL A 138 5.82 -8.08 13.50
C VAL A 138 4.38 -8.48 13.16
N VAL A 139 4.15 -9.61 12.48
CA VAL A 139 2.82 -10.03 12.00
C VAL A 139 1.79 -10.08 13.13
N ASP A 140 2.14 -10.71 14.26
CA ASP A 140 1.20 -10.85 15.39
C ASP A 140 0.89 -9.51 16.05
N PHE A 141 1.90 -8.63 16.15
CA PHE A 141 1.70 -7.27 16.65
C PHE A 141 0.74 -6.48 15.74
N THR A 142 0.97 -6.52 14.42
CA THR A 142 0.13 -5.80 13.44
C THR A 142 -1.30 -6.32 13.43
N LEU A 143 -1.49 -7.64 13.54
CA LEU A 143 -2.83 -8.25 13.65
C LEU A 143 -3.54 -7.83 14.95
N ALA A 144 -2.82 -7.80 16.08
CA ALA A 144 -3.39 -7.35 17.36
C ALA A 144 -3.77 -5.86 17.32
N LEU A 145 -2.94 -5.02 16.70
CA LEU A 145 -3.22 -3.60 16.48
C LEU A 145 -4.47 -3.41 15.60
N HIS A 146 -4.57 -4.15 14.50
CA HIS A 146 -5.75 -4.15 13.64
C HIS A 146 -7.03 -4.48 14.41
N ASP A 147 -7.00 -5.58 15.18
CA ASP A 147 -8.16 -6.03 15.93
C ASP A 147 -8.57 -5.01 17.01
N ASP A 148 -7.59 -4.33 17.62
CA ASP A 148 -7.83 -3.24 18.56
C ASP A 148 -8.50 -2.02 17.93
N LEU A 149 -8.01 -1.55 16.79
CA LEU A 149 -8.64 -0.44 16.06
C LEU A 149 -10.07 -0.79 15.65
N ARG A 150 -10.30 -2.03 15.18
CA ARG A 150 -11.64 -2.49 14.80
C ARG A 150 -12.61 -2.60 15.98
N ARG A 151 -12.16 -3.04 17.16
CA ARG A 151 -12.98 -3.05 18.39
C ARG A 151 -13.47 -1.66 18.78
N LEU A 152 -12.71 -0.63 18.43
CA LEU A 152 -13.04 0.77 18.67
C LEU A 152 -13.82 1.42 17.52
N GLU A 153 -14.26 0.59 16.56
CA GLU A 153 -14.98 1.02 15.35
C GLU A 153 -14.20 2.03 14.50
N LEU A 154 -12.86 2.03 14.60
CA LEU A 154 -12.01 2.84 13.75
C LEU A 154 -11.85 2.18 12.37
N PRO A 155 -11.70 2.97 11.29
CA PRO A 155 -11.67 2.46 9.93
C PRO A 155 -10.32 1.83 9.64
N ALA A 156 -10.10 0.61 10.12
CA ALA A 156 -8.87 -0.14 9.92
C ALA A 156 -9.01 -1.20 8.82
N ALA A 157 -7.94 -1.33 8.04
CA ALA A 157 -7.69 -2.42 7.10
C ALA A 157 -6.28 -2.98 7.38
N ILE A 158 -5.99 -4.16 6.85
CA ILE A 158 -4.70 -4.82 7.08
C ILE A 158 -4.14 -5.47 5.81
N THR A 159 -2.82 -5.42 5.66
CA THR A 159 -2.09 -6.12 4.62
C THR A 159 -1.71 -7.53 5.09
N LEU A 160 -1.85 -8.52 4.21
CA LEU A 160 -1.41 -9.90 4.42
C LEU A 160 -0.56 -10.37 3.24
N GLN A 161 0.35 -11.31 3.50
CA GLN A 161 1.40 -11.67 2.56
C GLN A 161 1.29 -13.14 2.15
N ALA A 162 1.09 -13.40 0.87
CA ALA A 162 0.89 -14.75 0.35
C ALA A 162 2.10 -15.67 0.49
N TYR A 163 3.32 -15.14 0.65
CA TYR A 163 4.51 -15.95 0.88
C TYR A 163 4.56 -16.61 2.27
N LEU A 164 3.81 -16.16 3.28
CA LEU A 164 3.84 -16.80 4.60
C LEU A 164 2.89 -18.00 4.65
N ARG A 165 3.34 -19.08 5.30
CA ARG A 165 2.52 -20.29 5.48
C ARG A 165 1.31 -20.06 6.38
N ARG A 166 1.42 -19.13 7.34
CA ARG A 166 0.34 -18.78 8.29
C ARG A 166 -0.83 -18.02 7.66
N THR A 167 -0.62 -17.39 6.50
CA THR A 167 -1.56 -16.39 5.95
C THR A 167 -2.94 -16.96 5.64
N GLU A 168 -3.05 -18.24 5.29
CA GLU A 168 -4.35 -18.88 5.05
C GLU A 168 -5.26 -18.80 6.28
N ARG A 169 -4.76 -19.24 7.44
CA ARG A 169 -5.48 -19.17 8.71
C ARG A 169 -5.85 -17.72 9.07
N ASP A 170 -4.92 -16.79 8.84
CA ASP A 170 -5.14 -15.39 9.15
C ASP A 170 -6.21 -14.77 8.22
N VAL A 171 -6.23 -15.13 6.94
CA VAL A 171 -7.29 -14.74 5.97
C VAL A 171 -8.65 -15.30 6.39
N GLU A 172 -8.75 -16.58 6.73
CA GLU A 172 -10.02 -17.20 7.16
C GLU A 172 -10.61 -16.51 8.39
N ARG A 173 -9.76 -16.21 9.39
CA ARG A 173 -10.14 -15.46 10.58
C ARG A 173 -10.66 -14.05 10.24
N LEU A 174 -9.97 -13.36 9.34
CA LEU A 174 -10.32 -11.99 8.93
C LEU A 174 -11.57 -11.96 8.04
N ILE A 175 -11.81 -13.00 7.23
CA ILE A 175 -13.06 -13.23 6.53
C ILE A 175 -14.20 -13.39 7.54
N ALA A 176 -14.07 -14.29 8.52
CA ALA A 176 -15.11 -14.48 9.53
C ALA A 176 -15.44 -13.18 10.29
N ALA A 177 -14.45 -12.30 10.45
CA ALA A 177 -14.62 -11.00 11.07
C ALA A 177 -15.13 -9.88 10.13
N GLY A 178 -15.37 -10.13 8.84
CA GLY A 178 -15.78 -9.10 7.88
C GLY A 178 -14.75 -7.97 7.71
N ALA A 179 -13.45 -8.31 7.74
CA ALA A 179 -12.36 -7.34 7.66
C ALA A 179 -12.15 -6.79 6.24
N LYS A 180 -11.36 -5.72 6.14
CA LYS A 180 -10.82 -5.20 4.87
C LYS A 180 -9.36 -5.66 4.77
N VAL A 181 -9.02 -6.40 3.72
CA VAL A 181 -7.69 -7.02 3.61
C VAL A 181 -7.05 -6.75 2.27
N ARG A 182 -5.84 -6.18 2.31
CA ARG A 182 -4.91 -6.10 1.19
C ARG A 182 -4.08 -7.38 1.13
N LEU A 183 -4.18 -8.12 0.03
CA LEU A 183 -3.32 -9.28 -0.21
C LEU A 183 -2.18 -8.90 -1.15
N VAL A 184 -0.94 -9.07 -0.68
CA VAL A 184 0.30 -8.91 -1.47
C VAL A 184 1.02 -10.25 -1.59
N LYS A 185 2.01 -10.35 -2.49
CA LYS A 185 2.92 -11.52 -2.51
C LYS A 185 3.76 -11.60 -1.23
N GLY A 186 4.23 -10.45 -0.75
CA GLY A 186 5.26 -10.33 0.28
C GLY A 186 6.55 -9.78 -0.32
N ALA A 187 7.24 -8.90 0.42
CA ALA A 187 8.43 -8.17 -0.05
C ALA A 187 9.72 -8.52 0.72
N PHE A 188 9.62 -9.37 1.73
CA PHE A 188 10.73 -9.75 2.61
C PHE A 188 11.19 -11.18 2.35
N VAL A 189 12.35 -11.54 2.91
CA VAL A 189 12.90 -12.90 2.84
C VAL A 189 12.57 -13.60 4.15
N GLY A 190 11.83 -14.70 4.07
CA GLY A 190 11.54 -15.58 5.21
C GLY A 190 12.34 -16.89 5.13
N SER A 191 12.51 -17.55 6.28
CA SER A 191 13.03 -18.93 6.30
C SER A 191 12.01 -19.88 5.66
N ARG A 192 12.45 -21.04 5.16
CA ARG A 192 11.57 -22.06 4.54
C ARG A 192 10.51 -22.61 5.51
N GLU A 193 10.79 -22.55 6.80
CA GLU A 193 9.88 -22.96 7.89
C GLU A 193 8.68 -22.02 7.98
N VAL A 194 8.89 -20.72 7.77
CA VAL A 194 7.88 -19.68 7.96
C VAL A 194 7.24 -19.26 6.63
N ALA A 195 7.99 -19.35 5.53
CA ALA A 195 7.59 -18.85 4.21
C ALA A 195 7.79 -19.88 3.08
N PHE A 196 6.94 -19.78 2.06
CA PHE A 196 7.20 -20.32 0.74
C PHE A 196 8.35 -19.53 0.11
N THR A 197 9.35 -20.24 -0.41
CA THR A 197 10.55 -19.60 -0.97
C THR A 197 10.61 -19.64 -2.49
N SER A 198 9.82 -20.50 -3.15
CA SER A 198 9.76 -20.53 -4.62
C SER A 198 8.64 -19.63 -5.14
N GLU A 199 8.89 -18.97 -6.29
CA GLU A 199 7.89 -18.11 -6.93
C GLU A 199 6.61 -18.88 -7.30
N ALA A 200 6.75 -20.15 -7.70
CA ALA A 200 5.63 -21.01 -8.03
C ALA A 200 4.72 -21.27 -6.81
N GLU A 201 5.31 -21.62 -5.66
CA GLU A 201 4.54 -21.81 -4.42
C GLU A 201 3.88 -20.52 -3.95
N ILE A 202 4.59 -19.38 -3.99
CA ILE A 202 4.02 -18.08 -3.60
C ILE A 202 2.85 -17.71 -4.51
N LYS A 203 2.97 -17.88 -5.84
CA LYS A 203 1.89 -17.63 -6.79
C LYS A 203 0.71 -18.58 -6.59
N ALA A 204 0.97 -19.85 -6.30
CA ALA A 204 -0.08 -20.84 -6.02
C ALA A 204 -0.85 -20.46 -4.75
N ASN A 205 -0.14 -20.09 -3.67
CA ASN A 205 -0.77 -19.65 -2.44
C ASN A 205 -1.52 -18.32 -2.63
N TYR A 206 -0.96 -17.35 -3.37
CA TYR A 206 -1.64 -16.10 -3.69
C TYR A 206 -2.99 -16.35 -4.37
N ARG A 207 -3.03 -17.22 -5.39
CA ARG A 207 -4.30 -17.61 -6.06
C ARG A 207 -5.28 -18.29 -5.12
N LYS A 208 -4.79 -19.20 -4.27
CA LYS A 208 -5.61 -19.87 -3.25
C LYS A 208 -6.27 -18.85 -2.32
N LEU A 209 -5.49 -17.89 -1.81
CA LEU A 209 -5.97 -16.84 -0.90
C LEU A 209 -6.95 -15.89 -1.59
N VAL A 210 -6.73 -15.49 -2.84
CA VAL A 210 -7.73 -14.76 -3.66
C VAL A 210 -9.02 -15.58 -3.77
N GLY A 211 -8.90 -16.90 -3.95
CA GLY A 211 -10.01 -17.86 -3.90
C GLY A 211 -10.88 -17.74 -2.66
N LEU A 212 -10.24 -17.73 -1.48
CA LEU A 212 -10.91 -17.59 -0.18
C LEU A 212 -11.54 -16.20 -0.03
N MET A 213 -10.78 -15.16 -0.37
CA MET A 213 -11.17 -13.75 -0.27
C MET A 213 -12.37 -13.39 -1.14
N LEU A 214 -12.52 -14.03 -2.30
CA LEU A 214 -13.65 -13.88 -3.22
C LEU A 214 -14.69 -15.02 -3.09
N SER A 215 -14.68 -15.79 -2.01
CA SER A 215 -15.69 -16.82 -1.77
C SER A 215 -17.08 -16.22 -1.46
N ALA A 216 -18.13 -17.02 -1.60
CA ALA A 216 -19.47 -16.63 -1.18
C ALA A 216 -19.54 -16.35 0.35
N GLN A 217 -18.78 -17.09 1.14
CA GLN A 217 -18.65 -16.87 2.59
C GLN A 217 -18.03 -15.52 2.91
N ALA A 218 -16.94 -15.16 2.22
CA ALA A 218 -16.33 -13.84 2.36
C ALA A 218 -17.31 -12.73 2.00
N ARG A 219 -18.06 -12.88 0.91
CA ARG A 219 -19.10 -11.92 0.52
C ARG A 219 -20.17 -11.74 1.59
N ALA A 220 -20.68 -12.84 2.13
CA ALA A 220 -21.74 -12.84 3.14
C ALA A 220 -21.30 -12.22 4.48
N SER A 221 -20.02 -12.30 4.82
CA SER A 221 -19.45 -11.73 6.06
C SER A 221 -19.25 -10.20 6.03
N GLY A 222 -19.41 -9.56 4.86
CA GLY A 222 -19.05 -8.14 4.68
C GLY A 222 -17.54 -7.90 4.53
N PHE A 223 -16.76 -8.96 4.28
CA PHE A 223 -15.34 -8.85 3.97
C PHE A 223 -15.10 -8.02 2.71
N TYR A 224 -14.04 -7.22 2.70
CA TYR A 224 -13.67 -6.41 1.54
C TYR A 224 -12.26 -6.79 1.05
N PRO A 225 -12.15 -7.44 -0.12
CA PRO A 225 -10.87 -7.84 -0.67
C PRO A 225 -10.19 -6.73 -1.48
N ILE A 226 -8.92 -6.50 -1.20
CA ILE A 226 -8.02 -5.63 -1.97
C ILE A 226 -6.91 -6.53 -2.55
N ILE A 227 -6.91 -6.74 -3.86
CA ILE A 227 -6.01 -7.66 -4.57
C ILE A 227 -4.83 -6.85 -5.10
N ALA A 228 -3.72 -6.83 -4.36
CA ALA A 228 -2.56 -6.00 -4.66
C ALA A 228 -1.51 -6.76 -5.48
N THR A 229 -1.59 -6.63 -6.81
CA THR A 229 -0.69 -7.30 -7.76
C THR A 229 -0.66 -6.58 -9.11
N HIS A 230 0.48 -6.62 -9.79
CA HIS A 230 0.63 -6.18 -11.20
C HIS A 230 0.48 -7.31 -12.22
N ASP A 231 0.15 -8.52 -11.76
CA ASP A 231 -0.03 -9.70 -12.60
C ASP A 231 -1.44 -9.68 -13.23
N ASP A 232 -1.52 -9.26 -14.48
CA ASP A 232 -2.76 -9.11 -15.26
C ASP A 232 -3.52 -10.44 -15.44
N ARG A 233 -2.82 -11.58 -15.44
CA ARG A 233 -3.46 -12.90 -15.46
C ARG A 233 -4.19 -13.18 -14.17
N ILE A 234 -3.56 -12.92 -13.02
CA ILE A 234 -4.20 -13.07 -11.71
C ILE A 234 -5.39 -12.12 -11.57
N GLN A 235 -5.28 -10.89 -12.09
CA GLN A 235 -6.40 -9.94 -12.10
C GLN A 235 -7.58 -10.47 -12.91
N ALA A 236 -7.34 -10.98 -14.13
CA ALA A 236 -8.38 -11.56 -14.96
C ALA A 236 -9.04 -12.80 -14.31
N GLU A 237 -8.24 -13.68 -13.69
CA GLU A 237 -8.73 -14.82 -12.92
C GLU A 237 -9.61 -14.37 -11.75
N ALA A 238 -9.21 -13.32 -11.02
CA ALA A 238 -9.96 -12.75 -9.92
C ALA A 238 -11.30 -12.15 -10.36
N ILE A 239 -11.34 -11.42 -11.48
CA ILE A 239 -12.58 -10.87 -12.05
C ILE A 239 -13.55 -12.02 -12.40
N ALA A 240 -13.05 -13.07 -13.07
CA ALA A 240 -13.86 -14.22 -13.43
C ALA A 240 -14.42 -14.93 -12.19
N LEU A 241 -13.59 -15.09 -11.16
CA LEU A 241 -14.00 -15.70 -9.89
C LEU A 241 -15.03 -14.84 -9.14
N ALA A 242 -14.80 -13.53 -9.06
CA ALA A 242 -15.71 -12.58 -8.44
C ALA A 242 -17.11 -12.67 -9.07
N ARG A 243 -17.19 -12.64 -10.40
CA ARG A 243 -18.44 -12.83 -11.17
C ARG A 243 -19.09 -14.17 -10.86
N LYS A 244 -18.32 -15.27 -10.90
CA LYS A 244 -18.81 -16.62 -10.60
C LYS A 244 -19.42 -16.72 -9.20
N ASN A 245 -18.82 -16.06 -8.22
CA ASN A 245 -19.26 -16.10 -6.82
C ASN A 245 -20.25 -14.97 -6.45
N GLY A 246 -20.74 -14.22 -7.45
CA GLY A 246 -21.76 -13.19 -7.28
C GLY A 246 -21.28 -11.93 -6.56
N TRP A 247 -20.00 -11.59 -6.66
CA TRP A 247 -19.48 -10.32 -6.16
C TRP A 247 -19.87 -9.18 -7.09
N PRO A 248 -20.53 -8.13 -6.58
CA PRO A 248 -20.78 -6.92 -7.34
C PRO A 248 -19.46 -6.22 -7.67
N GLN A 249 -19.41 -5.59 -8.84
CA GLN A 249 -18.30 -4.71 -9.21
C GLN A 249 -18.18 -3.56 -8.20
N GLY A 250 -16.96 -3.28 -7.74
CA GLY A 250 -16.71 -2.28 -6.69
C GLY A 250 -16.88 -2.75 -5.24
N ALA A 251 -17.33 -4.00 -5.02
CA ALA A 251 -17.30 -4.67 -3.71
C ALA A 251 -15.93 -5.31 -3.39
N TYR A 252 -14.99 -5.20 -4.32
CA TYR A 252 -13.58 -5.55 -4.20
C TYR A 252 -12.78 -4.53 -5.04
N GLU A 253 -11.47 -4.47 -4.83
CA GLU A 253 -10.61 -3.60 -5.64
C GLU A 253 -9.26 -4.23 -5.96
N PHE A 254 -8.64 -3.72 -7.02
CA PHE A 254 -7.26 -4.01 -7.38
C PHE A 254 -6.36 -2.88 -6.92
N GLU A 255 -5.18 -3.24 -6.44
CA GLU A 255 -4.17 -2.25 -6.07
C GLU A 255 -2.82 -2.49 -6.74
N MET A 256 -2.19 -1.42 -7.17
CA MET A 256 -0.87 -1.45 -7.81
C MET A 256 -0.03 -0.26 -7.38
N LEU A 257 1.28 -0.38 -7.50
CA LEU A 257 2.21 0.73 -7.24
C LEU A 257 2.11 1.81 -8.34
N LEU A 258 2.12 3.08 -7.92
CA LEU A 258 2.23 4.22 -8.82
C LEU A 258 3.44 4.06 -9.76
N GLY A 259 3.21 4.31 -11.06
CA GLY A 259 4.26 4.27 -12.09
C GLY A 259 4.65 2.88 -12.59
N VAL A 260 4.10 1.81 -12.01
CA VAL A 260 4.38 0.43 -12.42
C VAL A 260 3.18 -0.15 -13.15
N ARG A 261 3.38 -0.54 -14.43
CA ARG A 261 2.31 -1.09 -15.29
C ARG A 261 1.05 -0.21 -15.31
N SER A 262 1.22 1.12 -15.44
CA SER A 262 0.10 2.08 -15.46
C SER A 262 -0.92 1.77 -16.57
N ASP A 263 -0.47 1.17 -17.67
CA ASP A 263 -1.32 0.64 -18.75
C ASP A 263 -2.35 -0.38 -18.23
N VAL A 264 -1.95 -1.25 -17.31
CA VAL A 264 -2.83 -2.25 -16.67
C VAL A 264 -3.82 -1.59 -15.72
N ALA A 265 -3.36 -0.63 -14.91
CA ALA A 265 -4.20 0.15 -14.01
C ALA A 265 -5.33 0.86 -14.76
N GLU A 266 -4.98 1.54 -15.84
CA GLU A 266 -5.92 2.26 -16.67
C GLU A 266 -6.83 1.33 -17.48
N ALA A 267 -6.34 0.16 -17.88
CA ALA A 267 -7.18 -0.85 -18.52
C ALA A 267 -8.26 -1.39 -17.55
N LEU A 268 -7.89 -1.74 -16.31
CA LEU A 268 -8.84 -2.19 -15.29
C LEU A 268 -9.87 -1.10 -14.96
N ALA A 269 -9.42 0.14 -14.75
CA ALA A 269 -10.32 1.26 -14.45
C ALA A 269 -11.32 1.51 -15.61
N ARG A 270 -10.89 1.38 -16.87
CA ARG A 270 -11.78 1.48 -18.05
C ARG A 270 -12.76 0.32 -18.18
N GLN A 271 -12.44 -0.86 -17.62
CA GLN A 271 -13.40 -1.97 -17.48
C GLN A 271 -14.41 -1.70 -16.34
N GLY A 272 -14.25 -0.58 -15.64
CA GLY A 272 -15.07 -0.15 -14.50
C GLY A 272 -14.64 -0.80 -13.18
N GLU A 273 -13.57 -1.61 -13.16
CA GLU A 273 -13.09 -2.22 -11.93
C GLU A 273 -12.60 -1.13 -10.99
N ARG A 274 -12.75 -1.34 -9.68
CA ARG A 274 -12.23 -0.39 -8.69
C ARG A 274 -10.72 -0.57 -8.61
N VAL A 275 -9.98 0.47 -8.96
CA VAL A 275 -8.52 0.47 -8.95
C VAL A 275 -8.01 1.52 -8.00
N ARG A 276 -7.03 1.14 -7.18
CA ARG A 276 -6.27 2.01 -6.29
C ARG A 276 -4.80 1.96 -6.67
N LEU A 277 -4.13 3.11 -6.68
CA LEU A 277 -2.68 3.16 -6.76
C LEU A 277 -2.09 3.43 -5.38
N TYR A 278 -1.10 2.63 -4.99
CA TYR A 278 -0.23 2.92 -3.87
C TYR A 278 0.69 4.08 -4.29
N VAL A 279 0.52 5.22 -3.64
CA VAL A 279 1.14 6.51 -3.96
C VAL A 279 2.07 6.89 -2.81
N PRO A 280 3.37 6.60 -2.96
CA PRO A 280 4.40 7.11 -2.08
C PRO A 280 4.54 8.63 -2.24
N PHE A 281 4.81 9.35 -1.16
CA PHE A 281 5.13 10.77 -1.16
C PHE A 281 6.12 11.09 -0.03
N GLY A 282 6.86 12.18 -0.13
CA GLY A 282 7.86 12.55 0.88
C GLY A 282 9.25 12.81 0.30
N CYS A 283 10.10 13.44 1.10
CA CYS A 283 11.44 13.84 0.69
C CYS A 283 12.40 12.65 0.50
N ASP A 284 12.17 11.52 1.17
CA ASP A 284 13.04 10.33 1.12
C ASP A 284 12.70 9.38 -0.03
N TRP A 285 12.52 9.94 -1.22
CA TRP A 285 12.14 9.19 -2.41
C TRP A 285 13.22 8.30 -3.00
N TRP A 286 14.51 8.60 -2.77
CA TRP A 286 15.63 7.92 -3.44
C TRP A 286 15.72 6.42 -3.13
N PRO A 287 15.71 5.97 -1.86
CA PRO A 287 15.77 4.54 -1.53
C PRO A 287 14.58 3.74 -2.06
N TYR A 288 13.40 4.38 -2.12
CA TYR A 288 12.20 3.76 -2.68
C TYR A 288 12.28 3.65 -4.21
N ALA A 289 12.54 4.76 -4.90
CA ALA A 289 12.55 4.82 -6.35
C ALA A 289 13.61 3.89 -6.96
N ILE A 290 14.81 3.80 -6.37
CA ILE A 290 15.88 2.95 -6.92
C ILE A 290 15.54 1.46 -6.83
N ARG A 291 14.83 1.02 -5.79
CA ARG A 291 14.32 -0.37 -5.68
C ARG A 291 13.34 -0.67 -6.81
N ARG A 292 12.36 0.23 -7.03
CA ARG A 292 11.35 0.09 -8.10
C ARG A 292 11.95 0.14 -9.51
N ILE A 293 13.02 0.91 -9.71
CA ILE A 293 13.71 0.97 -10.99
C ILE A 293 14.54 -0.28 -11.22
N GLY A 294 15.14 -0.84 -10.17
CA GLY A 294 15.91 -2.07 -10.24
C GLY A 294 15.09 -3.34 -10.51
N GLU A 295 13.84 -3.36 -10.08
CA GLU A 295 12.92 -4.49 -10.24
C GLU A 295 12.42 -4.68 -11.68
N ASN A 296 12.62 -3.71 -12.59
CA ASN A 296 12.20 -3.81 -13.98
C ASN A 296 13.29 -3.33 -14.96
N PRO A 297 13.79 -4.19 -15.87
CA PRO A 297 14.81 -3.82 -16.87
C PRO A 297 14.43 -2.60 -17.73
N ALA A 298 13.13 -2.41 -18.03
CA ALA A 298 12.65 -1.26 -18.80
C ALA A 298 12.83 0.06 -18.02
N ASN A 299 12.69 0.03 -16.69
CA ASN A 299 12.95 1.18 -15.82
C ASN A 299 14.46 1.47 -15.73
N GLY A 300 15.30 0.43 -15.74
CA GLY A 300 16.76 0.57 -15.80
C GLY A 300 17.25 1.26 -17.08
N MET A 301 16.66 0.92 -18.22
CA MET A 301 16.94 1.57 -19.51
C MET A 301 16.57 3.07 -19.51
N LEU A 302 15.47 3.42 -18.85
CA LEU A 302 15.05 4.82 -18.65
C LEU A 302 16.00 5.58 -17.72
N LEU A 303 16.52 4.93 -16.68
CA LEU A 303 17.52 5.51 -15.79
C LEU A 303 18.83 5.76 -16.55
N ALA A 304 19.29 4.80 -17.35
CA ALA A 304 20.44 4.98 -18.25
C ALA A 304 20.22 6.14 -19.24
N ARG A 305 19.04 6.24 -19.86
CA ARG A 305 18.68 7.36 -20.74
C ARG A 305 18.63 8.71 -20.02
N SER A 306 18.14 8.77 -18.78
CA SER A 306 18.11 10.02 -17.98
C SER A 306 19.51 10.47 -17.54
N LEU A 307 20.44 9.53 -17.38
CA LEU A 307 21.86 9.82 -17.13
C LEU A 307 22.60 10.24 -18.41
N LEU A 308 22.20 9.69 -19.56
CA LEU A 308 22.75 9.97 -20.88
C LEU A 308 22.14 11.20 -21.57
N SER A 309 20.97 11.69 -21.12
CA SER A 309 20.36 12.95 -21.61
C SER A 309 21.07 14.19 -21.02
N ARG A 310 22.40 14.19 -21.12
CA ARG A 310 23.26 15.35 -20.97
C ARG A 310 23.79 15.74 -22.35
N ARG A 311 22.96 16.47 -23.09
CA ARG A 311 23.32 17.75 -23.71
C ARG A 311 22.11 18.66 -23.61
#